data_AF-A0A2V4BRN0-F1
#
_entry.id   AF-A0A2V4BRN0-F1
#
_cell.length_a   1.000
_cell.length_b   1.000
_cell.length_c   1.000
_cell.angle_alpha   90.00
_cell.angle_beta   90.00
_cell.angle_gamma   90.00
#
_symmetry.space_group_name_H-M   'P 1'
#
loop_
_entity.id
_entity.type
_entity.pdbx_description
1 polymer ?
#
loop_
_entity_poly.entity_id
_entity_poly.type
_entity_poly.pdbx_seq_one_letter_code
_entity_poly.pdbx_strand_id
1 'polypeptide(L)'
;MNLRLFFLLIFLSLSIPFFSQTLNNQKTTSINKENQSKAIQNTYIKILWLDKNNTIQLNENYIKTLTNQQRAALGYIVTFIGNECYWDGDKKTDESNLKCKLLTALNLGYQCSETHLSFLKEWFKEDKKVLEDLQDCEKKESSAKIRDQLIELKMVTSQNTIKIIYSAIGVDMIHSKNWKWTEESTYSFTKSEIKQTDRENIDGSFQ
;
A
#
# COMPACT_ATOMS: atom_id res chain seq x y z
N MET A 1 20.75 -34.41 -57.78
CA MET A 1 19.67 -35.43 -57.81
C MET A 1 18.34 -34.69 -57.83
N ASN A 2 17.77 -34.52 -59.03
CA ASN A 2 16.46 -33.90 -59.30
C ASN A 2 15.58 -35.01 -59.90
N LEU A 3 14.32 -35.20 -59.47
CA LEU A 3 13.20 -35.51 -60.39
C LEU A 3 11.82 -35.70 -59.68
N ARG A 4 10.91 -34.78 -60.03
CA ARG A 4 9.53 -34.94 -60.55
C ARG A 4 8.45 -35.80 -59.85
N LEU A 5 7.35 -35.08 -59.58
CA LEU A 5 5.92 -35.40 -59.79
C LEU A 5 5.57 -36.58 -60.73
N PHE A 6 4.50 -37.32 -60.39
CA PHE A 6 3.18 -37.39 -61.09
C PHE A 6 2.31 -38.46 -60.36
N PHE A 7 1.16 -38.11 -59.77
CA PHE A 7 -0.22 -38.19 -60.31
C PHE A 7 -0.73 -39.61 -60.59
N LEU A 8 -1.83 -40.00 -59.91
CA LEU A 8 -3.00 -40.56 -60.59
C LEU A 8 -4.25 -40.53 -59.69
N LEU A 9 -5.29 -39.93 -60.27
CA LEU A 9 -6.68 -39.89 -59.84
C LEU A 9 -7.29 -41.33 -59.88
N ILE A 10 -8.52 -41.63 -59.44
CA ILE A 10 -9.76 -41.14 -60.04
C ILE A 10 -11.00 -41.88 -59.44
N PHE A 11 -12.15 -41.18 -59.43
CA PHE A 11 -13.55 -41.66 -59.54
C PHE A 11 -14.26 -42.38 -58.35
N LEU A 12 -15.58 -42.22 -58.11
CA LEU A 12 -16.70 -41.54 -58.77
C LEU A 12 -17.93 -41.54 -57.81
N SER A 13 -18.64 -40.41 -57.70
CA SER A 13 -20.12 -40.27 -57.84
C SER A 13 -21.06 -40.87 -56.76
N LEU A 14 -22.26 -40.40 -56.41
CA LEU A 14 -23.25 -39.39 -56.84
C LEU A 14 -24.07 -39.04 -55.55
N SER A 15 -24.63 -37.86 -55.32
CA SER A 15 -25.86 -37.36 -55.99
C SER A 15 -26.23 -35.96 -55.48
N ILE A 16 -26.78 -35.15 -56.39
CA ILE A 16 -27.30 -33.77 -56.27
C ILE A 16 -28.85 -33.85 -56.09
N PRO A 17 -29.73 -32.80 -56.06
CA PRO A 17 -29.55 -31.33 -56.01
C PRO A 17 -30.64 -30.48 -55.25
N PHE A 18 -30.47 -29.14 -55.33
CA PHE A 18 -31.46 -28.04 -55.27
C PHE A 18 -32.12 -27.62 -53.93
N PHE A 19 -31.82 -26.41 -53.45
CA PHE A 19 -32.54 -25.18 -53.84
C PHE A 19 -31.74 -23.91 -53.44
N SER A 20 -31.91 -22.84 -54.20
CA SER A 20 -31.17 -21.56 -54.16
C SER A 20 -31.94 -20.46 -53.41
N GLN A 21 -31.26 -19.33 -53.19
CA GLN A 21 -31.68 -18.02 -52.63
C GLN A 21 -31.45 -17.90 -51.10
N THR A 22 -30.78 -16.91 -50.53
CA THR A 22 -30.61 -15.47 -50.84
C THR A 22 -29.36 -14.89 -50.16
N LEU A 23 -28.84 -13.79 -50.71
CA LEU A 23 -27.74 -12.96 -50.20
C LEU A 23 -28.02 -12.35 -48.80
N ASN A 24 -26.96 -12.29 -47.99
CA ASN A 24 -26.62 -11.32 -46.94
C ASN A 24 -27.76 -10.53 -46.25
N ASN A 25 -27.90 -10.75 -44.94
CA ASN A 25 -27.63 -9.69 -43.97
C ASN A 25 -27.37 -10.27 -42.58
N GLN A 26 -26.22 -9.90 -42.02
CA GLN A 26 -25.78 -10.19 -40.66
C GLN A 26 -26.66 -9.46 -39.65
N LYS A 27 -27.20 -10.18 -38.66
CA LYS A 27 -27.32 -9.68 -37.27
C LYS A 27 -27.59 -10.82 -36.29
N THR A 28 -26.52 -11.49 -35.87
CA THR A 28 -26.56 -12.41 -34.73
C THR A 28 -26.77 -11.59 -33.47
N THR A 29 -27.97 -11.63 -32.90
CA THR A 29 -28.24 -11.04 -31.58
C THR A 29 -27.98 -12.13 -30.54
N SER A 30 -26.72 -12.22 -30.09
CA SER A 30 -26.34 -13.00 -28.94
C SER A 30 -26.69 -12.23 -27.66
N ILE A 31 -27.35 -12.93 -26.75
CA ILE A 31 -27.68 -12.51 -25.39
C ILE A 31 -26.39 -12.10 -24.67
N ASN A 32 -26.14 -10.81 -24.52
CA ASN A 32 -25.06 -10.30 -23.68
C ASN A 32 -25.59 -10.12 -22.26
N LYS A 33 -25.26 -11.10 -21.42
CA LYS A 33 -25.20 -10.97 -19.97
C LYS A 33 -24.12 -9.93 -19.68
N GLU A 34 -24.52 -8.68 -19.54
CA GLU A 34 -23.64 -7.60 -19.12
C GLU A 34 -23.34 -7.80 -17.63
N ASN A 35 -22.38 -8.70 -17.34
CA ASN A 35 -21.64 -8.63 -16.10
C ASN A 35 -20.85 -7.33 -16.16
N GLN A 36 -21.40 -6.26 -15.56
CA GLN A 36 -20.62 -5.11 -15.13
C GLN A 36 -19.60 -5.58 -14.10
N SER A 37 -18.47 -6.08 -14.57
CA SER A 37 -17.22 -5.99 -13.86
C SER A 37 -16.90 -4.51 -13.73
N LYS A 38 -17.42 -3.89 -12.67
CA LYS A 38 -16.96 -2.59 -12.22
C LYS A 38 -15.47 -2.77 -11.94
N ALA A 39 -14.63 -2.31 -12.88
CA ALA A 39 -13.21 -2.21 -12.66
C ALA A 39 -13.03 -1.39 -11.37
N ILE A 40 -12.65 -2.06 -10.29
CA ILE A 40 -12.30 -1.41 -9.03
C ILE A 40 -11.02 -0.65 -9.35
N GLN A 41 -11.15 0.63 -9.73
CA GLN A 41 -10.01 1.52 -9.66
C GLN A 41 -9.63 1.58 -8.19
N ASN A 42 -8.53 0.91 -7.85
CA ASN A 42 -7.91 0.96 -6.53
C ASN A 42 -7.33 2.37 -6.33
N THR A 43 -8.20 3.35 -6.11
CA THR A 43 -7.80 4.73 -5.89
C THR A 43 -7.20 4.82 -4.50
N TYR A 44 -5.90 5.11 -4.46
CA TYR A 44 -5.20 5.41 -3.22
C TYR A 44 -5.83 6.62 -2.52
N ILE A 45 -6.11 6.45 -1.23
CA ILE A 45 -6.62 7.52 -0.37
C ILE A 45 -5.42 8.16 0.32
N LYS A 46 -5.25 9.46 0.12
CA LYS A 46 -4.21 10.25 0.78
C LYS A 46 -4.55 10.39 2.26
N ILE A 47 -3.63 9.96 3.13
CA ILE A 47 -3.77 9.97 4.59
C ILE A 47 -3.03 11.16 5.19
N LEU A 48 -1.83 11.43 4.67
CA LEU A 48 -0.92 12.45 5.15
C LEU A 48 -0.22 13.12 3.97
N TRP A 49 -0.04 14.44 4.03
CA TRP A 49 0.78 15.18 3.06
C TRP A 49 1.35 16.46 3.66
N LEU A 50 2.45 16.97 3.11
CA LEU A 50 2.91 18.33 3.38
C LEU A 50 2.11 19.34 2.57
N ASP A 51 1.67 20.43 3.22
CA ASP A 51 1.15 21.60 2.52
C ASP A 51 2.25 22.49 1.94
N LYS A 52 1.85 23.62 1.33
CA LYS A 52 2.76 24.62 0.75
C LYS A 52 3.74 25.24 1.75
N ASN A 53 3.47 25.13 3.05
CA ASN A 53 4.31 25.65 4.13
C ASN A 53 5.14 24.53 4.78
N ASN A 54 5.20 23.34 4.17
CA ASN A 54 5.86 22.15 4.70
C ASN A 54 5.31 21.69 6.07
N THR A 55 4.03 21.98 6.35
CA THR A 55 3.35 21.47 7.54
C THR A 55 2.59 20.19 7.18
N ILE A 56 2.67 19.18 8.04
CA ILE A 56 1.93 17.93 7.87
C ILE A 56 0.43 18.21 7.97
N GLN A 57 -0.32 17.72 6.99
CA GLN A 57 -1.77 17.72 6.95
C GLN A 57 -2.27 16.28 7.00
N LEU A 58 -3.40 16.06 7.67
CA LEU A 58 -4.02 14.75 7.82
C LEU A 58 -5.41 14.73 7.18
N ASN A 59 -5.77 13.60 6.59
CA ASN A 59 -7.15 13.32 6.20
C ASN A 59 -7.96 12.84 7.40
N GLU A 60 -8.22 13.73 8.35
CA GLU A 60 -8.84 13.38 9.64
C GLU A 60 -10.20 12.69 9.51
N ASN A 61 -11.01 13.13 8.55
CA ASN A 61 -12.33 12.54 8.30
C ASN A 61 -12.21 11.08 7.90
N TYR A 62 -11.24 10.74 7.04
CA TYR A 62 -10.99 9.36 6.67
C TYR A 62 -10.35 8.56 7.81
N ILE A 63 -9.39 9.15 8.53
CA ILE A 63 -8.70 8.51 9.65
C ILE A 63 -9.70 8.00 10.72
N LYS A 64 -10.75 8.77 11.00
CA LYS A 64 -11.83 8.37 11.94
C LYS A 64 -12.61 7.13 11.49
N THR A 65 -12.56 6.78 10.21
CA THR A 65 -13.27 5.63 9.64
C THR A 65 -12.40 4.38 9.50
N LEU A 66 -11.11 4.47 9.85
CA LEU A 66 -10.17 3.37 9.67
C LEU A 66 -10.51 2.17 10.55
N THR A 67 -10.39 0.98 9.97
CA THR A 67 -10.43 -0.26 10.73
C THR A 67 -9.17 -0.42 11.56
N ASN A 68 -9.21 -1.32 12.55
CA ASN A 68 -8.02 -1.59 13.37
C ASN A 68 -6.86 -2.17 12.56
N GLN A 69 -7.13 -2.95 11.51
CA GLN A 69 -6.10 -3.45 10.58
C GLN A 69 -5.38 -2.30 9.87
N GLN A 70 -6.14 -1.33 9.36
CA GLN A 70 -5.59 -0.15 8.71
C GLN A 70 -4.81 0.71 9.70
N ARG A 71 -5.33 0.88 10.93
CA ARG A 71 -4.63 1.58 12.01
C ARG A 71 -3.32 0.88 12.38
N ALA A 72 -3.28 -0.45 12.40
CA ALA A 72 -2.06 -1.21 12.68
C ALA A 72 -1.02 -1.05 11.56
N ALA A 73 -1.43 -1.17 10.29
CA ALA A 73 -0.53 -0.97 9.15
C ALA A 73 0.09 0.43 9.14
N LEU A 74 -0.74 1.46 9.34
CA LEU A 74 -0.29 2.85 9.41
C LEU A 74 0.58 3.09 10.64
N GLY A 75 0.13 2.62 11.81
CA GLY A 75 0.84 2.75 13.09
C GLY A 75 2.24 2.16 13.03
N TYR A 76 2.40 1.02 12.37
CA TYR A 76 3.70 0.40 12.15
C TYR A 76 4.66 1.30 11.35
N ILE A 77 4.23 1.83 10.20
CA ILE A 77 5.06 2.73 9.37
C ILE A 77 5.49 3.97 10.15
N VAL A 78 4.54 4.61 10.83
CA VAL A 78 4.79 5.87 11.54
C VAL A 78 5.48 5.69 12.89
N THR A 79 5.77 4.43 13.27
CA THR A 79 6.65 4.12 14.40
C THR A 79 8.08 4.51 14.06
N PHE A 80 8.52 4.26 12.83
CA PHE A 80 9.93 4.41 12.43
C PHE A 80 10.23 5.71 11.70
N ILE A 81 9.20 6.46 11.30
CA ILE A 81 9.36 7.71 10.55
C ILE A 81 8.64 8.85 11.26
N GLY A 82 9.34 9.96 11.45
CA GLY A 82 8.80 11.16 12.09
C GLY A 82 7.56 11.69 11.37
N ASN A 83 6.56 12.07 12.15
CA ASN A 83 5.29 12.59 11.66
C ASN A 83 4.81 13.75 12.54
N GLU A 84 5.69 14.74 12.76
CA GLU A 84 5.50 15.83 13.74
C GLU A 84 5.31 15.29 15.16
N CYS A 85 6.42 14.80 15.72
CA CYS A 85 6.51 14.28 17.08
C CYS A 85 7.14 15.32 18.03
N TYR A 86 6.41 15.72 19.06
CA TYR A 86 6.85 16.70 20.07
C TYR A 86 6.49 16.23 21.48
N TRP A 87 7.27 16.64 22.47
CA TRP A 87 6.96 16.34 23.88
C TRP A 87 5.65 17.05 24.29
N ASP A 88 4.71 16.31 24.87
CA ASP A 88 3.48 16.88 25.43
C ASP A 88 3.80 17.49 26.80
N GLY A 89 4.09 18.78 26.80
CA GLY A 89 4.70 19.50 27.93
C GLY A 89 6.21 19.29 28.01
N ASP A 90 6.77 19.41 29.21
CA ASP A 90 8.19 19.15 29.44
C ASP A 90 8.52 17.68 29.17
N LYS A 91 9.67 17.42 28.54
CA LYS A 91 10.17 16.07 28.32
C LYS A 91 10.30 15.34 29.66
N LYS A 92 9.57 14.23 29.82
CA LYS A 92 9.69 13.37 31.00
C LYS A 92 11.00 12.60 30.99
N THR A 93 11.50 12.24 32.17
CA THR A 93 12.72 11.43 32.33
C THR A 93 12.62 10.06 31.66
N ASP A 94 11.43 9.46 31.65
CA ASP A 94 11.14 8.18 30.99
C ASP A 94 10.75 8.33 29.51
N GLU A 95 10.71 9.57 29.01
CA GLU A 95 10.36 9.89 27.62
C GLU A 95 8.98 9.37 27.18
N SER A 96 8.07 9.14 28.14
CA SER A 96 6.75 8.54 27.89
C SER A 96 5.74 9.47 27.22
N ASN A 97 6.05 10.77 27.10
CA ASN A 97 5.14 11.80 26.60
C ASN A 97 5.47 12.32 25.20
N LEU A 98 6.15 11.54 24.35
CA LEU A 98 6.39 11.94 22.95
C LEU A 98 5.13 11.75 22.11
N LYS A 99 4.50 12.86 21.72
CA LYS A 99 3.25 12.89 20.97
C LYS A 99 3.51 13.12 19.49
N CYS A 100 3.12 12.16 18.66
CA CYS A 100 3.20 12.30 17.21
C CYS A 100 1.83 12.54 16.60
N LYS A 101 1.76 13.41 15.59
CA LYS A 101 0.50 13.87 15.00
C LYS A 101 -0.34 12.75 14.42
N LEU A 102 0.24 11.90 13.57
CA LEU A 102 -0.49 10.80 12.95
C LEU A 102 -0.77 9.66 13.95
N LEU A 103 0.17 9.32 14.85
CA LEU A 103 -0.12 8.34 15.93
C LEU A 103 -1.28 8.77 16.81
N THR A 104 -1.35 10.06 17.15
CA THR A 104 -2.47 10.63 17.92
C THR A 104 -3.78 10.53 17.14
N ALA A 105 -3.77 10.89 15.85
CA ALA A 105 -4.96 10.80 15.00
C ALA A 105 -5.44 9.34 14.82
N LEU A 106 -4.52 8.38 14.81
CA LEU A 106 -4.83 6.94 14.80
C LEU A 106 -5.29 6.42 16.17
N ASN A 107 -5.37 7.27 17.20
CA ASN A 107 -5.70 6.90 18.57
C ASN A 107 -4.79 5.78 19.11
N LEU A 108 -3.48 5.92 18.90
CA LEU A 108 -2.47 4.95 19.35
C LEU A 108 -1.64 5.45 20.54
N GLY A 109 -1.97 6.61 21.09
CA GLY A 109 -1.26 7.20 22.23
C GLY A 109 0.09 7.82 21.86
N TYR A 110 1.00 7.88 22.84
CA TYR A 110 2.36 8.40 22.67
C TYR A 110 3.26 7.38 21.97
N GLN A 111 4.25 7.85 21.21
CA GLN A 111 5.18 6.98 20.49
C GLN A 111 5.91 6.05 21.48
N CYS A 112 6.03 4.77 21.14
CA CYS A 112 6.64 3.73 21.97
C CYS A 112 6.03 3.55 23.38
N SER A 113 4.84 4.09 23.65
CA SER A 113 4.12 3.82 24.90
C SER A 113 3.54 2.40 24.90
N GLU A 114 3.15 1.91 26.08
CA GLU A 114 2.48 0.61 26.19
C GLU A 114 1.20 0.56 25.35
N THR A 115 0.39 1.62 25.33
CA THR A 115 -0.81 1.70 24.47
C THR A 115 -0.48 1.54 22.99
N HIS A 116 0.62 2.16 22.55
CA HIS A 116 1.07 2.07 21.17
C HIS A 116 1.59 0.67 20.83
N LEU A 117 2.55 0.18 21.62
CA LEU A 117 3.25 -1.06 21.32
C LEU A 117 2.37 -2.29 21.53
N SER A 118 1.53 -2.32 22.57
CA SER A 118 0.60 -3.43 22.79
C SER A 118 -0.41 -3.55 21.64
N PHE A 119 -0.93 -2.42 21.13
CA PHE A 119 -1.82 -2.42 19.98
C PHE A 119 -1.14 -3.02 18.75
N LEU A 120 0.08 -2.59 18.43
CA LEU A 120 0.81 -3.11 17.27
C LEU A 120 1.16 -4.59 17.46
N LYS A 121 1.68 -4.98 18.62
CA LYS A 121 2.08 -6.37 18.91
C LYS A 121 0.89 -7.33 18.87
N GLU A 122 -0.29 -6.92 19.31
CA GLU A 122 -1.50 -7.74 19.22
C GLU A 122 -1.90 -8.00 17.77
N TRP A 123 -1.85 -6.98 16.92
CA TRP A 123 -2.23 -7.10 15.50
C TRP A 123 -1.19 -7.87 14.69
N PHE A 124 0.11 -7.70 14.98
CA PHE A 124 1.21 -8.36 14.29
C PHE A 124 1.73 -9.63 15.01
N LYS A 125 0.93 -10.24 15.90
CA LYS A 125 1.37 -11.35 16.77
C LYS A 125 1.98 -12.57 16.06
N GLU A 126 1.63 -12.80 14.79
CA GLU A 126 2.19 -13.89 13.97
C GLU A 126 3.29 -13.44 12.99
N ASP A 127 3.65 -12.15 12.99
CA ASP A 127 4.67 -11.57 12.13
C ASP A 127 5.96 -11.31 12.93
N LYS A 128 6.78 -12.36 13.06
CA LYS A 128 8.01 -12.33 13.86
C LYS A 128 8.96 -11.18 13.48
N LYS A 129 9.08 -10.87 12.18
CA LYS A 129 9.96 -9.80 11.71
C LYS A 129 9.47 -8.44 12.22
N VAL A 130 8.17 -8.16 12.07
CA VAL A 130 7.58 -6.94 12.61
C VAL A 130 7.72 -6.89 14.14
N LEU A 131 7.51 -8.01 14.84
CA LEU A 131 7.67 -8.05 16.28
C LEU A 131 9.12 -7.80 16.74
N GLU A 132 10.11 -8.27 15.98
CA GLU A 132 11.53 -7.97 16.20
C GLU A 132 11.82 -6.48 15.99
N ASP A 133 11.35 -5.89 14.88
CA ASP A 133 11.50 -4.46 14.59
C ASP A 133 10.87 -3.59 15.69
N LEU A 134 9.75 -4.03 16.29
CA LEU A 134 9.05 -3.34 17.38
C LEU A 134 9.72 -3.46 18.75
N GLN A 135 10.78 -4.28 18.90
CA GLN A 135 11.54 -4.34 20.15
C GLN A 135 12.39 -3.08 20.35
N ASP A 136 12.92 -2.52 19.27
CA ASP A 136 13.77 -1.33 19.28
C ASP A 136 13.00 -0.10 18.80
N CYS A 137 12.05 0.34 19.63
CA CYS A 137 11.24 1.53 19.32
C CYS A 137 12.00 2.81 19.71
N GLU A 138 12.78 3.33 18.76
CA GLU A 138 13.46 4.62 18.92
C GLU A 138 12.49 5.80 18.77
N LYS A 139 12.62 6.80 19.65
CA LYS A 139 11.83 8.03 19.63
C LYS A 139 12.21 8.91 18.44
N LYS A 140 11.24 9.28 17.59
CA LYS A 140 11.44 10.09 16.39
C LYS A 140 11.06 11.55 16.63
N GLU A 141 11.72 12.18 17.60
CA GLU A 141 11.46 13.57 18.01
C GLU A 141 11.86 14.57 16.91
N SER A 142 11.05 15.60 16.70
CA SER A 142 11.16 16.47 15.52
C SER A 142 12.33 17.46 15.56
N SER A 143 12.87 17.78 16.74
CA SER A 143 14.06 18.62 16.93
C SER A 143 15.38 17.86 16.83
N ALA A 144 15.35 16.52 16.72
CA ALA A 144 16.55 15.70 16.58
C ALA A 144 17.42 16.13 15.39
N LYS A 145 18.75 16.13 15.59
CA LYS A 145 19.72 16.58 14.58
C LYS A 145 19.81 15.64 13.37
N ILE A 146 19.58 14.36 13.61
CA ILE A 146 19.44 13.33 12.57
C ILE A 146 18.00 12.85 12.68
N ARG A 147 17.22 13.00 11.61
CA ARG A 147 15.80 12.65 11.64
C ARG A 147 15.23 12.39 10.26
N ASP A 148 14.21 11.56 10.26
CA ASP A 148 13.36 11.27 9.12
C ASP A 148 11.96 11.86 9.33
N GLN A 149 11.35 12.35 8.26
CA GLN A 149 10.01 12.93 8.27
C GLN A 149 9.20 12.50 7.05
N LEU A 150 7.94 12.15 7.27
CA LEU A 150 6.99 11.87 6.19
C LEU A 150 6.69 13.12 5.36
N ILE A 151 6.67 12.92 4.03
CA ILE A 151 6.22 13.90 3.04
C ILE A 151 4.79 13.61 2.60
N GLU A 152 4.53 12.35 2.22
CA GLU A 152 3.24 11.89 1.76
C GLU A 152 3.04 10.46 2.24
N LEU A 153 1.80 10.12 2.61
CA LEU A 153 1.38 8.75 2.85
C LEU A 153 0.00 8.56 2.24
N LYS A 154 -0.15 7.51 1.45
CA LYS A 154 -1.42 7.10 0.85
C LYS A 154 -1.63 5.60 0.99
N MET A 155 -2.87 5.20 1.15
CA MET A 155 -3.25 3.81 1.39
C MET A 155 -4.38 3.39 0.46
N VAL A 156 -4.35 2.14 0.03
CA VAL A 156 -5.51 1.47 -0.56
C VAL A 156 -5.75 0.16 0.16
N THR A 157 -7.01 -0.23 0.27
CA THR A 157 -7.42 -1.49 0.87
C THR A 157 -8.32 -2.22 -0.12
N SER A 158 -7.98 -3.46 -0.43
CA SER A 158 -8.77 -4.31 -1.32
C SER A 158 -8.88 -5.70 -0.72
N GLN A 159 -10.11 -6.18 -0.50
CA GLN A 159 -10.37 -7.49 0.11
C GLN A 159 -9.63 -7.62 1.46
N ASN A 160 -8.59 -8.45 1.51
CA ASN A 160 -7.79 -8.76 2.70
C ASN A 160 -6.35 -8.22 2.57
N THR A 161 -6.15 -7.21 1.71
CA THR A 161 -4.84 -6.61 1.47
C THR A 161 -4.89 -5.10 1.72
N ILE A 162 -3.90 -4.60 2.45
CA ILE A 162 -3.61 -3.17 2.59
C ILE A 162 -2.31 -2.89 1.84
N LYS A 163 -2.31 -1.88 0.98
CA LYS A 163 -1.09 -1.34 0.38
C LYS A 163 -0.92 0.10 0.82
N ILE A 164 0.27 0.44 1.29
CA ILE A 164 0.64 1.79 1.69
C ILE A 164 1.83 2.21 0.85
N ILE A 165 1.72 3.37 0.23
CA ILE A 165 2.85 4.05 -0.40
C ILE A 165 3.12 5.29 0.41
N TYR A 166 4.38 5.50 0.80
CA TYR A 166 4.78 6.70 1.49
C TYR A 166 6.12 7.21 0.96
N SER A 167 6.29 8.53 0.99
CA SER A 167 7.57 9.19 0.73
C SER A 167 8.03 9.90 1.99
N ALA A 168 9.34 9.89 2.22
CA ALA A 168 9.96 10.53 3.36
C ALA A 168 11.26 11.22 2.96
N ILE A 169 11.66 12.17 3.80
CA ILE A 169 12.94 12.87 3.72
C ILE A 169 13.68 12.69 5.04
N GLY A 170 14.97 12.42 4.95
CA GLY A 170 15.85 12.42 6.09
C GLY A 170 16.88 13.53 5.99
N VAL A 171 17.26 14.04 7.16
CA VAL A 171 18.27 15.08 7.30
C VAL A 171 19.26 14.69 8.39
N ASP A 172 20.53 14.89 8.11
CA ASP A 172 21.62 14.83 9.08
C ASP A 172 22.26 16.20 9.14
N MET A 173 21.90 16.96 10.17
CA MET A 173 22.42 18.31 10.42
C MET A 173 23.88 18.31 10.88
N ILE A 174 24.39 17.17 11.36
CA ILE A 174 25.78 17.04 11.82
C ILE A 174 26.70 16.96 10.61
N HIS A 175 26.35 16.16 9.62
CA HIS A 175 27.14 15.94 8.42
C HIS A 175 26.64 16.70 7.18
N SER A 176 25.62 17.57 7.35
CA SER A 176 24.99 18.32 6.25
C SER A 176 24.50 17.43 5.10
N LYS A 177 23.95 16.26 5.43
CA LYS A 177 23.41 15.30 4.45
C LYS A 177 21.88 15.35 4.44
N ASN A 178 21.31 15.03 3.30
CA ASN A 178 19.89 14.74 3.16
C ASN A 178 19.69 13.54 2.25
N TRP A 179 18.58 12.85 2.43
CA TRP A 179 18.15 11.75 1.57
C TRP A 179 16.63 11.80 1.45
N LYS A 180 16.11 11.23 0.37
CA LYS A 180 14.68 11.14 0.11
C LYS A 180 14.41 9.79 -0.51
N TRP A 181 13.31 9.18 -0.11
CA TRP A 181 12.91 7.91 -0.65
C TRP A 181 11.38 7.75 -0.65
N THR A 182 10.93 6.76 -1.41
CA THR A 182 9.55 6.29 -1.42
C THR A 182 9.54 4.78 -1.25
N GLU A 183 8.67 4.29 -0.39
CA GLU A 183 8.43 2.86 -0.23
C GLU A 183 6.98 2.50 -0.57
N GLU A 184 6.81 1.28 -1.10
CA GLU A 184 5.55 0.55 -1.05
C GLU A 184 5.66 -0.54 0.02
N SER A 185 4.66 -0.64 0.90
CA SER A 185 4.52 -1.78 1.80
C SER A 185 3.14 -2.41 1.65
N THR A 186 3.14 -3.74 1.53
CA THR A 186 1.93 -4.54 1.38
C THR A 186 1.73 -5.40 2.61
N TYR A 187 0.47 -5.48 3.05
CA TYR A 187 0.05 -6.27 4.19
C TYR A 187 -1.12 -7.16 3.82
N SER A 188 -1.10 -8.40 4.30
CA SER A 188 -2.28 -9.25 4.37
C SER A 188 -2.92 -9.14 5.74
N PHE A 189 -4.25 -9.19 5.83
CA PHE A 189 -4.94 -9.14 7.12
C PHE A 189 -6.14 -10.09 7.20
N THR A 190 -6.47 -10.50 8.43
CA THR A 190 -7.71 -11.19 8.77
C THR A 190 -8.53 -10.34 9.74
N LYS A 191 -9.54 -10.92 10.37
CA LYS A 191 -10.35 -10.22 11.38
C LYS A 191 -9.55 -9.86 12.63
N SER A 192 -8.46 -10.57 12.91
CA SER A 192 -7.73 -10.48 14.19
C SER A 192 -6.22 -10.35 14.05
N GLU A 193 -5.68 -10.30 12.83
CA GLU A 193 -4.24 -10.21 12.61
C GLU A 193 -3.92 -9.45 11.32
N ILE A 194 -2.67 -8.98 11.23
CA ILE A 194 -2.06 -8.40 10.05
C ILE A 194 -0.61 -8.89 9.94
N LYS A 195 -0.13 -9.04 8.71
CA LYS A 195 1.24 -9.43 8.40
C LYS A 195 1.78 -8.58 7.27
N GLN A 196 2.99 -8.05 7.41
CA GLN A 196 3.70 -7.41 6.30
C GLN A 196 4.16 -8.51 5.34
N THR A 197 3.61 -8.53 4.14
CA THR A 197 3.94 -9.52 3.11
C THR A 197 5.01 -9.03 2.16
N ASP A 198 5.13 -7.70 2.01
CA ASP A 198 6.12 -7.10 1.13
C ASP A 198 6.48 -5.67 1.58
N ARG A 199 7.71 -5.27 1.25
CA ARG A 199 8.25 -3.94 1.48
C ARG A 199 9.35 -3.67 0.46
N GLU A 200 9.11 -2.68 -0.39
CA GLU A 200 10.01 -2.32 -1.49
C GLU A 200 10.31 -0.83 -1.46
N ASN A 201 11.59 -0.47 -1.61
CA ASN A 201 11.97 0.89 -1.97
C ASN A 201 11.73 1.06 -3.47
N ILE A 202 10.80 1.93 -3.84
CA ILE A 202 10.38 2.12 -5.23
C ILE A 202 10.97 3.40 -5.85
N ASP A 203 11.58 4.27 -5.05
CA ASP A 203 12.29 5.48 -5.50
C ASP A 203 13.24 6.00 -4.41
N GLY A 204 14.38 6.55 -4.83
CA GLY A 204 15.41 7.11 -3.94
C GLY A 204 16.26 6.07 -3.22
N SER A 205 16.96 6.49 -2.16
CA SER A 205 17.82 5.60 -1.37
C SER A 205 17.93 6.04 0.08
N PHE A 206 18.19 5.09 0.96
CA PHE A 206 18.58 5.31 2.36
C PHE A 206 20.07 5.67 2.45
N GLN A 207 20.46 6.40 3.49
CA GLN A 207 21.87 6.60 3.87
C GLN A 207 22.14 5.99 5.23
#